data_AF-B0XD08-F1
#
_entry.id   AF-B0XD08-F1
#
_cell.length_a   1.000
_cell.length_b   1.000
_cell.length_c   1.000
_cell.angle_alpha   90.00
_cell.angle_beta   90.00
_cell.angle_gamma   90.00
#
_symmetry.space_group_name_H-M   'P 1'
#
loop_
_entity.id
_entity.type
_entity.pdbx_description
1 polymer ?
#
loop_
_entity_poly.entity_id
_entity_poly.type
_entity_poly.pdbx_seq_one_letter_code
_entity_poly.pdbx_strand_id
1 'polypeptide(L)'
;MIAREGDLLTRERLCCGLSIFEVILGRVKSFLDDPVWAGPPPVNGVMHIDECSEFHRLWSALQFVYCIPVAGTEYTVEELFGEGLHWAGCAIIVLLNQQRKFEALDFCYHILRVQRVDGKDDTVKGINLKRMVDRIRRFQVLNSQIFAILNKYLKSNDVEGSNVEHVRCFPPPPHPTVVPSHYHDPNKLRAQ
;
A
#
# COMPACT_ATOMS: atom_id res chain seq x y z
N MET A 1 -37.70 -26.13 -23.94
CA MET A 1 -37.25 -24.74 -23.71
C MET A 1 -36.99 -24.52 -22.23
N ILE A 2 -38.00 -24.68 -21.36
CA ILE A 2 -37.88 -24.52 -19.88
C ILE A 2 -36.76 -25.37 -19.24
N ALA A 3 -36.63 -26.64 -19.62
CA ALA A 3 -35.59 -27.52 -19.05
C ALA A 3 -34.15 -27.06 -19.35
N ARG A 4 -33.92 -26.40 -20.50
CA ARG A 4 -32.59 -25.92 -20.91
C ARG A 4 -32.21 -24.65 -20.14
N GLU A 5 -33.17 -23.76 -19.90
CA GLU A 5 -32.97 -22.56 -19.06
C GLU A 5 -32.74 -22.95 -17.60
N GLY A 6 -33.48 -23.95 -17.09
CA GLY A 6 -33.27 -24.48 -15.74
C GLY A 6 -31.89 -25.11 -15.54
N ASP A 7 -31.38 -25.84 -16.54
CA ASP A 7 -30.02 -26.41 -16.51
C ASP A 7 -28.95 -25.31 -16.47
N LEU A 8 -29.13 -24.25 -17.27
CA LEU A 8 -28.21 -23.11 -17.31
C LEU A 8 -28.12 -22.39 -15.96
N LEU A 9 -29.26 -22.03 -15.37
CA LEU A 9 -29.31 -21.34 -14.06
C LEU A 9 -28.73 -22.19 -12.91
N THR A 10 -28.78 -23.51 -13.04
CA THR A 10 -28.23 -24.42 -12.02
C THR A 10 -26.72 -24.54 -12.13
N ARG A 11 -26.19 -24.50 -13.36
CA ARG A 11 -24.75 -24.62 -13.68
C ARG A 11 -23.99 -23.32 -13.51
N GLU A 12 -24.54 -22.19 -13.93
CA GLU A 12 -23.86 -20.89 -13.88
C GLU A 12 -23.99 -20.27 -12.49
N ARG A 13 -23.01 -20.54 -11.63
CA ARG A 13 -22.93 -19.99 -10.28
C ARG A 13 -21.77 -19.01 -10.17
N LEU A 14 -21.90 -18.00 -9.31
CA LEU A 14 -20.83 -17.04 -9.03
C LEU A 14 -19.52 -17.73 -8.60
N CYS A 15 -19.62 -18.85 -7.86
CA CYS A 15 -18.46 -19.62 -7.42
C CYS A 15 -17.68 -20.32 -8.56
N CYS A 16 -18.18 -20.32 -9.80
CA CYS A 16 -17.54 -20.97 -10.95
C CYS A 16 -16.46 -20.10 -11.64
N GLY A 17 -16.01 -19.01 -11.02
CA GLY A 17 -14.90 -18.20 -11.53
C GLY A 17 -15.08 -16.69 -11.40
N LEU A 18 -16.15 -16.21 -10.76
CA LEU A 18 -16.41 -14.77 -10.59
C LEU A 18 -16.05 -14.31 -9.17
N SER A 19 -15.42 -13.13 -9.06
CA SER A 19 -15.06 -12.51 -7.78
C SER A 19 -15.79 -11.17 -7.60
N ILE A 20 -16.80 -11.14 -6.73
CA ILE A 20 -17.48 -9.89 -6.36
C ILE A 20 -16.52 -8.93 -5.64
N PHE A 21 -15.62 -9.46 -4.83
CA PHE A 21 -14.72 -8.66 -4.02
C PHE A 21 -13.76 -7.81 -4.87
N GLU A 22 -13.28 -8.37 -5.97
CA GLU A 22 -12.46 -7.64 -6.94
C GLU A 22 -13.23 -6.47 -7.57
N VAL A 23 -14.49 -6.69 -7.96
CA VAL A 23 -15.35 -5.62 -8.52
C VAL A 23 -15.56 -4.50 -7.50
N ILE A 24 -15.76 -4.85 -6.22
CA ILE A 24 -15.89 -3.86 -5.14
C ILE A 24 -14.60 -3.06 -4.98
N LEU A 25 -13.44 -3.72 -4.93
CA LEU A 25 -12.15 -3.03 -4.81
C LEU A 25 -11.87 -2.10 -5.99
N GLY A 26 -12.22 -2.51 -7.22
CA GLY A 26 -12.15 -1.67 -8.41
C GLY A 26 -13.03 -0.42 -8.31
N ARG A 27 -14.25 -0.55 -7.79
CA ARG A 27 -15.13 0.60 -7.53
C ARG A 27 -14.58 1.52 -6.44
N VAL A 28 -14.07 0.96 -5.33
CA VAL A 28 -13.45 1.78 -4.27
C VAL A 28 -12.26 2.55 -4.82
N LYS A 29 -11.43 1.94 -5.69
CA LYS A 29 -10.32 2.62 -6.36
C LYS A 29 -10.78 3.86 -7.13
N SER A 30 -11.93 3.80 -7.79
CA SER A 30 -12.49 4.96 -8.52
C SER A 30 -12.92 6.13 -7.62
N PHE A 31 -13.06 5.92 -6.30
CA PHE A 31 -13.33 7.00 -5.34
C PHE A 31 -12.05 7.66 -4.80
N LEU A 32 -10.87 7.15 -5.20
CA LEU A 32 -9.56 7.65 -4.77
C LEU A 32 -8.87 8.45 -5.89
N ASP A 33 -9.61 9.36 -6.52
CA ASP A 33 -9.18 10.15 -7.69
C ASP A 33 -8.58 11.52 -7.32
N ASP A 34 -8.84 12.02 -6.11
CA ASP A 34 -8.29 13.29 -5.63
C ASP A 34 -6.74 13.25 -5.57
N PRO A 35 -6.03 14.27 -6.10
CA PRO A 35 -4.56 14.30 -6.08
C PRO A 35 -3.95 14.26 -4.67
N VAL A 36 -4.71 14.58 -3.61
CA VAL A 36 -4.25 14.47 -2.21
C VAL A 36 -3.74 13.07 -1.86
N TRP A 37 -4.26 12.02 -2.50
CA TRP A 37 -3.87 10.64 -2.21
C TRP A 37 -2.42 10.31 -2.65
N ALA A 38 -1.97 10.91 -3.74
CA ALA A 38 -0.65 10.67 -4.35
C ALA A 38 0.34 11.82 -4.12
N GLY A 39 -0.15 13.02 -3.84
CA GLY A 39 0.69 14.21 -3.71
C GLY A 39 1.31 14.66 -5.03
N PRO A 40 2.18 15.69 -5.00
CA PRO A 40 2.86 16.19 -6.19
C PRO A 40 3.89 15.17 -6.71
N PRO A 41 4.37 15.31 -7.96
CA PRO A 41 5.45 14.47 -8.48
C PRO A 41 6.74 14.58 -7.64
N PRO A 42 7.52 13.48 -7.49
CA PRO A 42 8.75 13.48 -6.70
C PRO A 42 9.85 14.32 -7.35
N VAL A 43 10.60 15.07 -6.53
CA VAL A 43 11.65 16.00 -6.98
C VAL A 43 12.81 15.25 -7.65
N ASN A 44 13.17 14.07 -7.13
CA ASN A 44 14.21 13.20 -7.71
C ASN A 44 13.76 12.49 -9.00
N GLY A 45 12.50 12.66 -9.41
CA GLY A 45 11.93 12.04 -10.59
C GLY A 45 11.66 10.54 -10.46
N VAL A 46 11.84 9.92 -9.29
CA VAL A 46 11.65 8.49 -9.04
C VAL A 46 10.51 8.25 -8.04
N MET A 47 10.69 8.63 -6.78
CA MET A 47 9.72 8.46 -5.69
C MET A 47 10.05 9.38 -4.51
N HIS A 48 9.04 9.71 -3.70
CA HIS A 48 9.22 10.43 -2.43
C HIS A 48 9.94 9.55 -1.40
N ILE A 49 10.91 10.13 -0.69
CA ILE A 49 11.75 9.40 0.28
C ILE A 49 11.66 9.98 1.68
N ASP A 50 11.62 11.30 1.80
CA ASP A 50 11.51 12.02 3.09
C ASP A 50 10.21 12.81 3.18
N GLU A 51 9.63 13.12 2.02
CA GLU A 51 8.36 13.81 1.91
C GLU A 51 7.21 12.97 2.47
N CYS A 52 6.27 13.65 3.14
CA CYS A 52 5.07 13.07 3.73
C CYS A 52 3.81 13.45 2.95
N SER A 53 3.87 13.40 1.63
CA SER A 53 2.80 13.85 0.73
C SER A 53 1.92 12.73 0.16
N GLU A 54 2.15 11.49 0.55
CA GLU A 54 1.40 10.32 0.07
C GLU A 54 0.60 9.68 1.21
N PHE A 55 -0.54 9.07 0.91
CA PHE A 55 -1.40 8.46 1.93
C PHE A 55 -0.68 7.47 2.85
N HIS A 56 0.21 6.62 2.31
CA HIS A 56 0.94 5.66 3.13
C HIS A 56 1.77 6.32 4.25
N ARG A 57 2.21 7.57 4.07
CA ARG A 57 2.94 8.33 5.10
C ARG A 57 2.04 8.76 6.25
N LEU A 58 0.84 9.23 5.91
CA LEU A 58 -0.21 9.48 6.91
C LEU A 58 -0.54 8.19 7.66
N TRP A 59 -0.67 7.07 6.94
CA TRP A 59 -0.92 5.78 7.55
C TRP A 59 0.21 5.32 8.48
N SER A 60 1.48 5.54 8.11
CA SER A 60 2.63 5.29 8.99
C SER A 60 2.59 6.13 10.26
N ALA A 61 2.14 7.38 10.20
CA ALA A 61 1.96 8.22 11.38
C ALA A 61 0.82 7.70 12.28
N LEU A 62 -0.31 7.29 11.69
CA LEU A 62 -1.40 6.64 12.45
C LEU A 62 -0.92 5.32 13.08
N GLN A 63 -0.16 4.51 12.34
CA GLN A 63 0.46 3.28 12.84
C GLN A 63 1.37 3.54 14.01
N PHE A 64 2.18 4.58 13.94
CA PHE A 64 2.98 5.01 15.06
C PHE A 64 2.13 5.25 16.31
N VAL A 65 1.03 6.00 16.18
CA VAL A 65 0.13 6.30 17.30
C VAL A 65 -0.49 5.04 17.89
N TYR A 66 -1.11 4.18 17.08
CA TYR A 66 -1.80 3.00 17.62
C TYR A 66 -0.86 1.86 18.05
N CYS A 67 0.42 1.93 17.69
CA CYS A 67 1.47 1.06 18.23
C CYS A 67 1.95 1.49 19.63
N ILE A 68 1.68 2.72 20.06
CA ILE A 68 2.04 3.18 21.40
C ILE A 68 1.28 2.33 22.44
N PRO A 69 1.97 1.69 23.40
CA PRO A 69 1.31 0.98 24.48
C PRO A 69 0.50 1.94 25.36
N VAL A 70 -0.77 1.60 25.59
CA VAL A 70 -1.67 2.35 26.48
C VAL A 70 -1.50 1.94 27.95
N ALA A 71 -2.00 2.75 28.87
CA ALA A 71 -2.01 2.42 30.30
C ALA A 71 -3.03 1.32 30.61
N GLY A 72 -2.89 0.63 31.75
CA GLY A 72 -3.66 -0.58 32.06
C GLY A 72 -5.19 -0.42 32.19
N THR A 73 -5.70 0.81 32.26
CA THR A 73 -7.14 1.11 32.33
C THR A 73 -7.71 1.64 31.02
N GLU A 74 -6.89 1.79 29.98
CA GLU A 74 -7.28 2.35 28.69
C GLU A 74 -7.50 1.23 27.66
N TYR A 75 -8.48 1.44 26.77
CA TYR A 75 -8.72 0.53 25.66
C TYR A 75 -7.69 0.73 24.55
N THR A 76 -7.24 -0.38 23.98
CA THR A 76 -6.36 -0.44 22.81
C THR A 76 -7.13 -0.22 21.51
N VAL A 77 -6.43 0.07 20.42
CA VAL A 77 -7.06 0.27 19.10
C VAL A 77 -7.78 -0.99 18.62
N GLU A 78 -7.23 -2.16 18.92
CA GLU A 78 -7.76 -3.45 18.53
C GLU A 78 -9.02 -3.83 19.32
N GLU A 79 -9.17 -3.35 20.56
CA GLU A 79 -10.40 -3.49 21.34
C GLU A 79 -11.51 -2.57 20.83
N LEU A 80 -11.16 -1.38 20.36
CA LEU A 80 -12.14 -0.38 19.91
C LEU A 80 -12.60 -0.58 18.46
N PHE A 81 -11.68 -0.95 17.56
CA PHE A 81 -11.92 -0.97 16.12
C PHE A 81 -11.67 -2.33 15.45
N GLY A 82 -11.14 -3.31 16.20
CA GLY A 82 -10.76 -4.62 15.66
C GLY A 82 -9.76 -4.51 14.51
N GLU A 83 -9.87 -5.45 13.56
CA GLU A 83 -9.02 -5.45 12.35
C GLU A 83 -9.56 -4.55 11.24
N GLY A 84 -10.81 -4.06 11.35
CA GLY A 84 -11.47 -3.26 10.30
C GLY A 84 -10.70 -2.00 9.95
N LEU A 85 -10.09 -1.34 10.95
CA LEU A 85 -9.21 -0.19 10.74
C LEU A 85 -8.03 -0.54 9.83
N HIS A 86 -7.39 -1.69 10.06
CA HIS A 86 -6.23 -2.14 9.29
C HIS A 86 -6.63 -2.56 7.87
N TRP A 87 -7.78 -3.23 7.72
CA TRP A 87 -8.35 -3.56 6.42
C TRP A 87 -8.61 -2.30 5.58
N ALA A 88 -9.17 -1.26 6.18
CA ALA A 88 -9.42 0.01 5.49
C ALA A 88 -8.11 0.69 5.05
N GLY A 89 -7.15 0.89 5.96
CA GLY A 89 -5.88 1.54 5.64
C GLY A 89 -5.05 0.76 4.61
N CYS A 90 -4.95 -0.56 4.78
CA CYS A 90 -4.22 -1.42 3.84
C CYS A 90 -4.91 -1.46 2.46
N ALA A 91 -6.25 -1.48 2.40
CA ALA A 91 -6.97 -1.40 1.14
C ALA A 91 -6.64 -0.12 0.39
N ILE A 92 -6.70 1.05 1.04
CA ILE A 92 -6.36 2.33 0.40
C ILE A 92 -4.90 2.32 -0.10
N ILE A 93 -3.95 1.85 0.72
CA ILE A 93 -2.53 1.74 0.34
C ILE A 93 -2.34 0.87 -0.91
N VAL A 94 -3.00 -0.28 -0.99
CA VAL A 94 -2.87 -1.19 -2.14
C VAL A 94 -3.54 -0.60 -3.37
N LEU A 95 -4.73 -0.02 -3.24
CA LEU A 95 -5.47 0.56 -4.37
C LEU A 95 -4.75 1.77 -4.99
N LEU A 96 -4.00 2.52 -4.18
CA LEU A 96 -3.11 3.61 -4.61
C LEU A 96 -1.74 3.13 -5.10
N ASN A 97 -1.47 1.82 -5.09
CA ASN A 97 -0.18 1.22 -5.43
C ASN A 97 0.99 1.77 -4.57
N GLN A 98 0.75 2.00 -3.28
CA GLN A 98 1.72 2.56 -2.35
C GLN A 98 2.33 1.51 -1.40
N GLN A 99 1.92 0.24 -1.46
CA GLN A 99 2.35 -0.81 -0.52
C GLN A 99 3.87 -0.97 -0.43
N ARG A 100 4.58 -1.09 -1.56
CA ARG A 100 6.04 -1.30 -1.54
C ARG A 100 6.78 -0.13 -0.89
N LYS A 101 6.27 1.10 -1.09
CA LYS A 101 6.82 2.31 -0.48
C LYS A 101 6.53 2.34 1.02
N PHE A 102 5.31 1.97 1.43
CA PHE A 102 4.94 1.80 2.83
C PHE A 102 5.87 0.81 3.55
N GLU A 103 6.05 -0.41 3.02
CA GLU A 103 6.88 -1.43 3.65
C GLU A 103 8.36 -1.01 3.81
N ALA A 104 8.87 -0.22 2.87
CA ALA A 104 10.21 0.33 2.92
C ALA A 104 10.34 1.49 3.92
N LEU A 105 9.40 2.44 3.88
CA LEU A 105 9.52 3.76 4.50
C LEU A 105 8.69 3.95 5.78
N ASP A 106 7.96 2.93 6.23
CA ASP A 106 7.17 3.01 7.46
C ASP A 106 8.03 3.22 8.71
N PHE A 107 7.62 4.19 9.54
CA PHE A 107 8.35 4.59 10.74
C PHE A 107 8.46 3.46 11.77
N CYS A 108 7.35 2.74 12.00
CA CYS A 108 7.32 1.64 12.95
C CYS A 108 8.20 0.48 12.49
N TYR A 109 8.15 0.13 11.20
CA TYR A 109 8.96 -0.95 10.66
C TYR A 109 10.44 -0.61 10.74
N HIS A 110 10.80 0.66 10.54
CA HIS A 110 12.17 1.12 10.76
C HIS A 110 12.60 0.99 12.24
N ILE A 111 11.79 1.47 13.19
CA ILE A 111 12.06 1.33 14.64
C ILE A 111 12.27 -0.14 15.01
N LEU A 112 11.38 -1.04 14.58
CA LEU A 112 11.50 -2.47 14.83
C LEU A 112 12.80 -3.06 14.25
N ARG A 113 13.19 -2.65 13.03
CA ARG A 113 14.43 -3.12 12.40
C ARG A 113 15.66 -2.69 13.21
N VAL A 114 15.72 -1.44 13.64
CA VAL A 114 16.84 -0.92 14.44
C VAL A 114 16.91 -1.59 15.81
N GLN A 115 15.79 -1.68 16.52
CA GLN A 115 15.74 -2.31 17.85
C GLN A 115 16.15 -3.78 17.82
N ARG A 116 15.85 -4.51 16.73
CA ARG A 116 16.32 -5.90 16.56
C ARG A 116 17.82 -6.03 16.42
N VAL A 117 18.50 -4.99 15.93
CA VAL A 117 19.95 -4.99 15.73
C VAL A 117 20.67 -4.62 17.03
N ASP A 118 20.21 -3.57 17.71
CA ASP A 118 20.90 -3.07 18.91
C ASP A 118 20.39 -3.67 20.22
N GLY A 119 19.20 -4.27 20.24
CA GLY A 119 18.59 -4.90 21.41
C GLY A 119 18.24 -3.93 22.54
N LYS A 120 18.18 -2.62 22.28
CA LYS A 120 17.92 -1.63 23.33
C LYS A 120 16.46 -1.65 23.77
N ASP A 121 16.26 -1.62 25.09
CA ASP A 121 14.95 -1.66 25.75
C ASP A 121 14.82 -0.51 26.75
N ASP A 122 14.75 0.72 26.23
CA ASP A 122 14.63 1.94 27.02
C ASP A 122 13.17 2.43 27.15
N THR A 123 12.96 3.40 28.04
CA THR A 123 11.72 4.18 28.07
C THR A 123 11.97 5.57 27.51
N VAL A 124 11.35 5.89 26.38
CA VAL A 124 11.53 7.17 25.67
C VAL A 124 10.23 7.94 25.70
N LYS A 125 10.23 9.15 26.29
CA LYS A 125 9.01 9.97 26.46
C LYS A 125 7.84 9.20 27.13
N GLY A 126 8.15 8.34 28.10
CA GLY A 126 7.17 7.50 28.79
C GLY A 126 6.73 6.25 28.01
N ILE A 127 7.22 6.05 26.78
CA ILE A 127 6.90 4.89 25.96
C ILE A 127 7.94 3.80 26.22
N ASN A 128 7.48 2.64 26.69
CA ASN A 128 8.33 1.47 26.83
C ASN A 128 8.65 0.88 25.44
N LEU A 129 9.91 0.97 25.02
CA LEU A 129 10.33 0.59 23.67
C LEU A 129 10.05 -0.88 23.38
N LYS A 130 10.35 -1.77 24.33
CA LYS A 130 10.12 -3.21 24.18
C LYS A 130 8.65 -3.54 23.88
N ARG A 131 7.73 -2.99 24.68
CA ARG A 131 6.28 -3.16 24.46
C ARG A 131 5.83 -2.57 23.14
N MET A 132 6.38 -1.42 22.73
CA MET A 132 6.05 -0.79 21.46
C MET A 132 6.49 -1.67 20.28
N VAL A 133 7.72 -2.18 20.26
CA VAL A 133 8.20 -3.03 19.15
C VAL A 133 7.45 -4.36 19.06
N ASP A 134 7.02 -4.92 20.19
CA ASP A 134 6.18 -6.12 20.23
C ASP A 134 4.78 -5.84 19.65
N ARG A 135 4.22 -4.64 19.87
CA ARG A 135 2.98 -4.19 19.19
C ARG A 135 3.21 -3.98 17.70
N ILE A 136 4.27 -3.27 17.31
CA ILE A 136 4.64 -3.04 15.91
C ILE A 136 4.75 -4.37 15.15
N ARG A 137 5.41 -5.38 15.73
CA ARG A 137 5.56 -6.67 15.08
C ARG A 137 4.21 -7.36 14.85
N ARG A 138 3.28 -7.26 15.79
CA ARG A 138 1.93 -7.83 15.62
C ARG A 138 1.18 -7.17 14.47
N PHE A 139 1.15 -5.84 14.42
CA PHE A 139 0.50 -5.12 13.31
C PHE A 139 1.23 -5.28 11.98
N GLN A 140 2.56 -5.44 11.99
CA GLN A 140 3.31 -5.78 10.78
C GLN A 140 2.87 -7.12 10.18
N VAL A 141 2.65 -8.13 11.02
CA VAL A 141 2.15 -9.44 10.56
C VAL A 141 0.73 -9.31 10.02
N LEU A 142 -0.15 -8.59 10.73
CA LEU A 142 -1.52 -8.34 10.29
C LEU A 142 -1.58 -7.63 8.94
N ASN A 143 -0.85 -6.52 8.78
CA ASN A 143 -0.79 -5.77 7.52
C ASN A 143 -0.28 -6.66 6.38
N SER A 144 0.75 -7.48 6.63
CA SER A 144 1.30 -8.40 5.61
C SER A 144 0.25 -9.42 5.16
N GLN A 145 -0.57 -9.94 6.08
CA GLN A 145 -1.67 -10.86 5.76
C GLN A 145 -2.77 -10.17 4.95
N ILE A 146 -3.17 -8.97 5.35
CA ILE A 146 -4.18 -8.17 4.64
C ILE A 146 -3.70 -7.85 3.23
N PHE A 147 -2.46 -7.36 3.08
CA PHE A 147 -1.86 -7.10 1.77
C PHE A 147 -1.81 -8.35 0.89
N ALA A 148 -1.44 -9.50 1.44
CA ALA A 148 -1.42 -10.74 0.68
C ALA A 148 -2.81 -11.11 0.13
N ILE A 149 -3.86 -10.93 0.94
CA ILE A 149 -5.24 -11.20 0.52
C ILE A 149 -5.69 -10.19 -0.55
N LEU A 150 -5.49 -8.90 -0.32
CA LEU A 150 -5.89 -7.85 -1.28
C LEU A 150 -5.21 -8.05 -2.64
N ASN A 151 -3.90 -8.29 -2.65
CA ASN A 151 -3.15 -8.53 -3.89
C ASN A 151 -3.60 -9.81 -4.60
N LYS A 152 -4.03 -10.84 -3.88
CA LYS A 152 -4.57 -12.07 -4.48
C LYS A 152 -5.81 -11.77 -5.32
N TYR A 153 -6.68 -10.88 -4.86
CA TYR A 153 -7.91 -10.53 -5.57
C TYR A 153 -7.73 -9.45 -6.65
N LEU A 154 -6.72 -8.58 -6.54
CA LEU A 154 -6.48 -7.52 -7.53
C LEU A 154 -5.70 -7.97 -8.76
N LYS A 155 -4.94 -9.07 -8.67
CA LYS A 155 -4.18 -9.63 -9.81
C LYS A 155 -5.02 -10.32 -10.88
N SER A 156 -6.31 -10.56 -10.63
CA SER A 156 -7.18 -11.29 -11.56
C SER A 156 -7.55 -10.46 -12.81
N ASN A 157 -7.55 -9.13 -12.71
CA ASN A 157 -7.90 -8.21 -13.81
C ASN A 157 -6.79 -7.98 -14.86
N ASP A 158 -5.53 -8.32 -14.59
CA ASP A 158 -4.43 -8.06 -15.54
C ASP A 158 -4.45 -9.00 -16.76
N VAL A 159 -5.31 -10.02 -16.77
CA VAL A 159 -5.36 -11.04 -17.83
C VAL A 159 -5.98 -10.51 -19.13
N GLU A 160 -6.73 -9.40 -19.11
CA GLU A 160 -7.50 -8.94 -20.28
C GLU A 160 -7.00 -7.64 -20.95
N GLY A 161 -5.98 -6.95 -20.41
CA GLY A 161 -5.72 -5.54 -20.77
C GLY A 161 -4.47 -5.20 -21.60
N SER A 162 -3.29 -5.74 -21.29
CA SER A 162 -2.06 -5.42 -22.02
C SER A 162 -0.90 -6.32 -21.59
N ASN A 163 -0.38 -7.14 -22.51
CA ASN A 163 0.70 -8.11 -22.24
C ASN A 163 2.09 -7.50 -21.96
N VAL A 164 2.20 -6.19 -21.69
CA VAL A 164 3.48 -5.54 -21.35
C VAL A 164 3.21 -4.46 -20.30
N GLU A 165 3.61 -4.68 -19.05
CA GLU A 165 3.72 -3.60 -18.07
C GLU A 165 4.71 -2.56 -18.60
N HIS A 166 4.24 -1.36 -18.92
CA HIS A 166 5.13 -0.28 -19.35
C HIS A 166 5.89 0.25 -18.13
N VAL A 167 7.09 -0.31 -17.88
CA VAL A 167 7.97 0.13 -16.81
C VAL A 167 8.69 1.41 -17.23
N ARG A 168 8.70 2.40 -16.35
CA ARG A 168 9.44 3.65 -16.58
C ARG A 168 10.95 3.38 -16.61
N CYS A 169 11.59 3.72 -17.73
CA CYS A 169 13.05 3.63 -17.90
C CYS A 169 13.75 4.95 -17.55
N PHE A 170 15.01 4.85 -17.12
CA PHE A 170 15.88 6.00 -16.88
C PHE A 170 17.08 5.93 -17.83
N PRO A 171 17.40 7.01 -18.57
CA PRO A 171 18.52 7.00 -19.50
C PRO A 171 19.86 6.98 -18.76
N PRO A 172 20.91 6.36 -19.33
CA PRO A 172 22.26 6.46 -18.79
C PRO A 172 22.80 7.89 -18.94
N PRO A 173 23.85 8.27 -18.18
CA PRO A 173 24.49 9.58 -18.32
C PRO A 173 24.94 9.82 -19.76
N PRO A 174 24.53 10.94 -20.40
CA PRO A 174 24.97 11.25 -21.75
C PRO A 174 26.44 11.68 -21.77
N HIS A 175 27.18 11.27 -22.80
CA HIS A 175 28.54 11.76 -23.01
C HIS A 175 28.50 13.24 -23.46
N PRO A 176 29.33 14.15 -22.90
CA PRO A 176 29.25 15.59 -23.18
C PRO A 176 29.36 16.00 -24.65
N THR A 177 29.99 15.16 -25.48
CA THR A 177 30.20 15.41 -26.91
C THR A 177 29.07 14.89 -27.81
N VAL A 178 28.14 14.11 -27.27
CA VAL A 178 26.99 13.60 -28.01
C VAL A 178 25.84 14.58 -27.82
N VAL A 179 25.63 15.46 -28.80
CA VAL A 179 24.44 16.33 -28.84
C VAL A 179 23.23 15.40 -29.02
N PRO A 180 22.26 15.37 -28.08
CA PRO A 180 21.17 14.41 -28.16
C PRO A 180 20.18 14.82 -29.27
N SER A 181 20.34 14.33 -30.50
CA SER A 181 19.43 14.69 -31.60
C SER A 181 18.07 13.97 -31.53
N HIS A 182 17.90 12.97 -30.67
CA HIS A 182 16.65 12.21 -30.52
C HIS A 182 16.29 11.83 -29.08
N TYR A 183 16.88 12.48 -28.07
CA TYR A 183 16.52 12.18 -26.69
C TYR A 183 15.29 12.98 -26.27
N HIS A 184 14.22 12.28 -25.93
CA HIS A 184 13.03 12.86 -25.31
C HIS A 184 13.42 13.56 -24.01
N ASP A 185 13.40 14.89 -24.04
CA ASP A 185 13.52 15.75 -22.86
C ASP A 185 12.37 15.45 -21.90
N PRO A 186 12.64 14.95 -20.67
CA PRO A 186 11.62 14.65 -19.68
C PRO A 186 10.78 15.88 -19.29
N ASN A 187 11.30 17.10 -19.51
CA ASN A 187 10.56 18.32 -19.23
C ASN A 187 9.45 18.62 -20.25
N LYS A 188 9.47 18.00 -21.43
CA LYS A 188 8.41 18.15 -22.44
C LYS A 188 7.16 17.30 -22.15
N LEU A 189 7.24 16.32 -21.25
CA LEU A 189 6.09 15.52 -20.80
C LEU A 189 5.27 16.19 -19.69
N ARG A 190 5.73 17.34 -19.15
CA ARG A 190 5.02 18.08 -18.09
C ARG A 190 3.94 19.03 -18.59
N ALA A 191 3.69 19.09 -19.90
CA ALA A 191 2.79 20.05 -20.54
C ALA A 191 1.60 19.39 -21.28
N GLN A 192 1.27 18.14 -20.98
CA GLN A 192 0.05 17.47 -21.44
C GLN A 192 -0.73 16.91 -20.26
#